data_AF-A0A8T0HWC7-F1
#
_entry.id   AF-A0A8T0HWC7-F1
#
_cell.length_a   1.000
_cell.length_b   1.000
_cell.length_c   1.000
_cell.angle_alpha   90.00
_cell.angle_beta   90.00
_cell.angle_gamma   90.00
#
_symmetry.space_group_name_H-M   'P 1'
#
loop_
_entity.id
_entity.type
_entity.pdbx_description
1 polymer ?
#
loop_
_entity_poly.entity_id
_entity_poly.type
_entity_poly.pdbx_seq_one_letter_code
_entity_poly.pdbx_strand_id
1 'polypeptide(L)'
;MASSCSMKRAVVMILITLCMVVVLMADDAQAACSLNDMAPCLDAVTSGATPTEPCCLKVAAVDVVCFCNLVATGNYPQSYVNNAVVVPAKCGGAAYAHFKGQVCAGHTIT
;
A
#
# COMPACT_ATOMS: atom_id res chain seq x y z
N MET A 1 32.88 20.85 43.69
CA MET A 1 33.22 20.07 42.49
C MET A 1 31.94 19.38 41.99
N ALA A 2 31.04 20.12 41.35
CA ALA A 2 29.70 19.63 40.99
C ALA A 2 29.43 19.92 39.51
N SER A 3 30.09 19.17 38.61
CA SER A 3 29.85 19.38 37.16
C SER A 3 29.94 18.11 36.30
N SER A 4 30.08 16.90 36.87
CA SER A 4 30.31 15.69 36.05
C SER A 4 29.08 14.80 35.81
N CYS A 5 27.96 14.98 36.52
CA CYS A 5 26.76 14.14 36.36
C CYS A 5 25.77 14.59 35.26
N SER A 6 25.74 15.89 34.92
CA SER A 6 24.72 16.43 33.99
C SER A 6 25.01 16.12 32.52
N MET A 7 26.28 15.97 32.14
CA MET A 7 26.65 15.84 30.72
C MET A 7 26.22 14.48 30.13
N LYS A 8 26.40 13.38 30.87
CA LYS A 8 26.01 12.04 30.41
C LYS A 8 24.50 11.88 30.30
N ARG A 9 23.75 12.49 31.22
CA ARG A 9 22.27 12.48 31.21
C ARG A 9 21.71 13.36 30.09
N ALA A 10 22.33 14.51 29.83
CA ALA A 10 21.96 15.37 28.71
C ALA A 10 22.18 14.69 27.35
N VAL A 11 23.31 14.00 27.16
CA VAL A 11 23.60 13.25 25.92
C VAL A 11 22.60 12.12 25.70
N VAL A 12 22.25 11.37 26.76
CA VAL A 12 21.25 10.29 26.67
C VAL A 12 19.86 10.84 26.34
N MET A 13 19.44 11.96 26.95
CA MET A 13 18.16 12.59 26.66
C MET A 13 18.10 13.12 25.22
N ILE A 14 19.19 13.69 24.71
CA ILE A 14 19.32 14.14 23.31
C ILE A 14 19.27 12.95 22.35
N LEU A 15 19.93 11.84 22.66
CA LEU A 15 19.89 10.62 21.84
C LEU A 15 18.48 9.99 21.79
N ILE A 16 17.77 9.96 22.92
CA ILE A 16 16.39 9.41 22.99
C ILE A 16 15.41 10.30 22.23
N THR A 17 15.52 11.62 22.34
CA THR A 17 14.69 12.55 21.54
C THR A 17 15.03 12.46 20.07
N LEU A 18 16.31 12.34 19.70
CA LEU A 18 16.71 12.12 18.31
C LEU A 18 16.15 10.81 17.76
N CYS A 19 16.20 9.71 18.54
CA CYS A 19 15.60 8.43 18.17
C CYS A 19 14.08 8.52 17.98
N MET A 20 13.34 9.22 18.84
CA MET A 20 11.89 9.39 18.67
C MET A 20 11.53 10.17 17.40
N VAL A 21 12.35 11.15 16.99
CA VAL A 21 12.11 11.90 15.74
C VAL A 21 12.26 11.00 14.50
N VAL A 22 13.12 9.98 14.53
CA VAL A 22 13.27 9.04 13.40
C VAL A 22 12.06 8.12 13.23
N VAL A 23 11.37 7.76 14.32
CA VAL A 23 10.17 6.89 14.25
C VAL A 23 8.96 7.62 13.66
N LEU A 24 8.93 8.96 13.74
CA LEU A 24 7.86 9.78 13.17
C LEU A 24 8.02 10.03 11.66
N MET A 25 9.15 9.65 11.07
CA MET A 25 9.42 9.74 9.62
C MET A 25 9.17 8.39 8.92
N ALA A 26 8.22 7.62 9.44
CA ALA A 26 7.71 6.39 8.83
C ALA A 26 6.33 6.61 8.19
N ASP A 27 6.04 7.83 7.77
CA ASP A 27 4.95 8.21 6.87
C ASP A 27 5.66 9.14 5.87
N ASP A 28 5.90 8.80 4.61
CA ASP A 28 4.91 8.48 3.61
C ASP A 28 5.68 7.91 2.40
N ALA A 29 5.90 6.61 2.37
CA ALA A 29 6.30 5.92 1.14
C ALA A 29 5.04 5.51 0.35
N GLN A 30 3.99 6.35 0.34
CA GLN A 30 2.80 6.13 -0.48
C GLN A 30 3.06 6.67 -1.91
N ALA A 31 4.22 6.35 -2.47
CA ALA A 31 4.41 6.51 -3.89
C ALA A 31 3.59 5.41 -4.58
N ALA A 32 2.44 5.79 -5.16
CA ALA A 32 1.56 4.99 -6.05
C ALA A 32 0.27 4.38 -5.45
N CYS A 33 -0.44 5.09 -4.57
CA CYS A 33 -1.78 4.62 -4.13
C CYS A 33 -2.92 5.59 -4.40
N SER A 34 -2.82 6.32 -5.50
CA SER A 34 -3.98 7.05 -6.01
C SER A 34 -4.72 6.17 -7.03
N LEU A 35 -6.05 6.27 -7.07
CA LEU A 35 -6.85 5.70 -8.16
C LEU A 35 -6.36 6.14 -9.53
N ASN A 36 -5.74 7.33 -9.61
CA ASN A 36 -5.15 7.83 -10.84
C ASN A 36 -4.01 6.93 -11.36
N ASP A 37 -3.25 6.27 -10.48
CA ASP A 37 -2.22 5.30 -10.88
C ASP A 37 -2.84 4.00 -11.42
N MET A 38 -4.09 3.72 -11.03
CA MET A 38 -4.91 2.61 -11.50
C MET A 38 -5.77 2.97 -12.73
N ALA A 39 -5.58 4.16 -13.31
CA ALA A 39 -6.29 4.58 -14.53
C ALA A 39 -6.30 3.53 -15.67
N PRO A 40 -5.19 2.82 -16.00
CA PRO A 40 -5.23 1.79 -17.04
C PRO A 40 -6.06 0.55 -16.67
N CYS A 41 -6.38 0.37 -15.38
CA CYS A 41 -7.21 -0.72 -14.87
C CYS A 41 -8.67 -0.32 -14.66
N LEU A 42 -9.04 0.96 -14.83
CA LEU A 42 -10.40 1.44 -14.59
C LEU A 42 -11.46 0.63 -15.34
N ASP A 43 -11.20 0.28 -16.60
CA ASP A 43 -12.15 -0.52 -17.38
C ASP A 43 -12.32 -1.92 -16.77
N ALA A 44 -11.23 -2.60 -16.45
CA ALA A 44 -11.26 -3.93 -15.83
C ALA A 44 -11.98 -3.93 -14.47
N VAL A 45 -11.84 -2.86 -13.68
CA VAL A 45 -12.47 -2.75 -12.36
C VAL A 45 -13.94 -2.27 -12.46
N THR A 46 -14.29 -1.41 -13.41
CA THR A 46 -15.66 -0.89 -13.56
C THR A 46 -16.57 -1.82 -14.35
N SER A 47 -16.09 -2.37 -15.47
CA SER A 47 -16.87 -3.20 -16.41
C SER A 47 -16.60 -4.69 -16.23
N GLY A 48 -15.54 -5.07 -15.51
CA GLY A 48 -15.09 -6.46 -15.43
C GLY A 48 -14.35 -6.94 -16.69
N ALA A 49 -13.99 -6.03 -17.60
CA ALA A 49 -13.23 -6.33 -18.80
C ALA A 49 -11.87 -6.99 -18.51
N THR A 50 -11.28 -7.58 -19.53
CA THR A 50 -9.93 -8.16 -19.44
C THR A 50 -8.92 -7.04 -19.20
N PRO A 51 -8.05 -7.14 -18.17
CA PRO A 51 -7.06 -6.12 -17.91
C PRO A 51 -6.05 -6.06 -19.07
N THR A 52 -5.67 -4.85 -19.43
CA THR A 52 -4.66 -4.59 -20.46
C THR A 52 -3.26 -4.86 -19.90
N GLU A 53 -2.29 -5.13 -20.77
CA GLU A 53 -0.88 -5.30 -20.37
C GLU A 53 -0.33 -4.15 -19.48
N PRO A 54 -0.56 -2.86 -19.80
CA PRO A 54 -0.14 -1.76 -18.92
C PRO A 54 -0.86 -1.76 -17.56
N CYS A 55 -2.11 -2.21 -17.50
CA CYS A 55 -2.79 -2.41 -16.22
C CYS A 55 -2.08 -3.47 -15.39
N CYS A 56 -1.77 -4.63 -15.98
CA CYS A 56 -1.10 -5.72 -15.28
C CYS A 56 0.31 -5.36 -14.79
N LEU A 57 1.06 -4.57 -15.56
CA LEU A 57 2.35 -4.04 -15.13
C LEU A 57 2.22 -3.08 -13.94
N LYS A 58 1.16 -2.29 -13.87
CA LYS A 58 0.90 -1.42 -12.72
C LYS A 58 0.43 -2.17 -11.50
N VAL A 59 -0.45 -3.15 -11.67
CA VAL A 59 -0.86 -4.03 -10.57
C VAL A 59 0.33 -4.83 -10.05
N ALA A 60 1.27 -5.26 -10.91
CA ALA A 60 2.50 -5.90 -10.43
C ALA A 60 3.45 -4.96 -9.67
N ALA A 61 3.36 -3.64 -9.91
CA ALA A 61 4.25 -2.64 -9.32
C ALA A 61 3.66 -1.94 -8.08
N VAL A 62 2.37 -2.12 -7.79
CA VAL A 62 1.69 -1.46 -6.67
C VAL A 62 1.81 -2.27 -5.38
N ASP A 63 1.84 -1.58 -4.26
CA ASP A 63 1.74 -2.21 -2.95
C ASP A 63 0.36 -2.79 -2.69
N VAL A 64 0.33 -4.07 -2.35
CA VAL A 64 -0.91 -4.85 -2.09
C VAL A 64 -1.73 -4.23 -0.97
N VAL A 65 -1.09 -3.91 0.16
CA VAL A 65 -1.76 -3.32 1.33
C VAL A 65 -2.44 -2.01 0.94
N CYS A 66 -1.79 -1.24 0.09
CA CYS A 66 -2.28 0.04 -0.37
C CYS A 66 -3.45 -0.08 -1.33
N PHE A 67 -3.36 -1.00 -2.29
CA PHE A 67 -4.48 -1.34 -3.17
C PHE A 67 -5.69 -1.85 -2.39
N CYS A 68 -5.47 -2.78 -1.45
CA CYS A 68 -6.53 -3.30 -0.60
C CYS A 68 -7.18 -2.19 0.24
N ASN A 69 -6.39 -1.27 0.80
CA ASN A 69 -6.90 -0.11 1.53
C ASN A 69 -7.70 0.82 0.62
N LEU A 70 -7.23 1.07 -0.60
CA LEU A 70 -7.95 1.91 -1.56
C LEU A 70 -9.33 1.31 -1.88
N VAL A 71 -9.37 0.00 -2.18
CA VAL A 71 -10.61 -0.71 -2.49
C VAL A 71 -11.54 -0.81 -1.26
N ALA A 72 -10.99 -0.92 -0.05
CA ALA A 72 -11.76 -1.01 1.19
C ALA A 72 -12.27 0.34 1.72
N THR A 73 -11.50 1.42 1.54
CA THR A 73 -11.82 2.77 2.04
C THR A 73 -12.59 3.60 1.01
N GLY A 74 -12.39 3.34 -0.28
CA GLY A 74 -13.17 3.97 -1.32
C GLY A 74 -14.61 3.48 -1.28
N ASN A 75 -15.55 4.42 -1.30
CA ASN A 75 -16.99 4.16 -1.25
C ASN A 75 -17.49 3.63 -2.61
N TYR A 76 -16.93 2.51 -3.07
CA TYR A 76 -17.23 1.91 -4.35
C TYR A 76 -18.40 0.93 -4.26
N PRO A 77 -19.17 0.76 -5.35
CA PRO A 77 -20.16 -0.31 -5.41
C PRO A 77 -19.49 -1.67 -5.28
N GLN A 78 -20.20 -2.65 -4.72
CA GLN A 78 -19.69 -4.02 -4.53
C GLN A 78 -19.21 -4.67 -5.85
N SER A 79 -19.83 -4.34 -6.98
CA SER A 79 -19.38 -4.81 -8.30
C SER A 79 -17.97 -4.35 -8.63
N TYR A 80 -17.61 -3.11 -8.28
CA TYR A 80 -16.27 -2.56 -8.47
C TYR A 80 -15.25 -3.30 -7.60
N VAL A 81 -15.57 -3.51 -6.32
CA VAL A 81 -14.70 -4.26 -5.39
C VAL A 81 -14.47 -5.67 -5.90
N ASN A 82 -15.53 -6.37 -6.31
CA ASN A 82 -15.45 -7.74 -6.78
C ASN A 82 -14.65 -7.87 -8.08
N ASN A 83 -14.73 -6.89 -8.97
CA ASN A 83 -13.90 -6.82 -10.16
C ASN A 83 -12.43 -6.49 -9.82
N ALA A 84 -12.20 -5.56 -8.88
CA ALA A 84 -10.86 -5.14 -8.45
C ALA A 84 -10.03 -6.31 -7.91
N VAL A 85 -10.65 -7.15 -7.07
CA VAL A 85 -9.97 -8.29 -6.44
C VAL A 85 -9.65 -9.42 -7.42
N VAL A 86 -10.34 -9.50 -8.55
CA VAL A 86 -10.03 -10.49 -9.60
C VAL A 86 -9.06 -9.95 -10.65
N VAL A 87 -8.79 -8.65 -10.73
CA VAL A 87 -7.82 -8.09 -11.69
C VAL A 87 -6.43 -8.73 -11.56
N PRO A 88 -5.83 -8.86 -10.36
CA PRO A 88 -4.52 -9.50 -10.21
C PRO A 88 -4.54 -10.95 -10.70
N ALA A 89 -5.61 -11.70 -10.42
CA ALA A 89 -5.79 -13.07 -10.87
C ALA A 89 -5.93 -13.16 -12.40
N LYS A 90 -6.66 -12.23 -13.03
CA LYS A 90 -6.78 -12.14 -14.50
C LYS A 90 -5.47 -11.74 -15.18
N CYS A 91 -4.65 -10.92 -14.53
CA CYS A 91 -3.34 -10.53 -15.03
C CYS A 91 -2.30 -11.65 -14.96
N GLY A 92 -2.41 -12.54 -13.96
CA GLY A 92 -1.46 -13.63 -13.77
C GLY A 92 -0.04 -13.14 -13.45
N GLY A 93 0.93 -14.04 -13.58
CA GLY A 93 2.37 -13.73 -13.46
C GLY A 93 2.74 -13.02 -12.14
N ALA A 94 3.56 -11.97 -12.25
CA ALA A 94 4.01 -11.18 -11.10
C ALA A 94 2.85 -10.50 -10.37
N ALA A 95 1.88 -9.94 -11.09
CA ALA A 95 0.70 -9.30 -10.50
C ALA A 95 -0.08 -10.29 -9.61
N TYR A 96 -0.36 -11.50 -10.10
CA TYR A 96 -1.00 -12.51 -9.28
C TYR A 96 -0.12 -12.98 -8.12
N ALA A 97 1.19 -13.18 -8.35
CA ALA A 97 2.11 -13.63 -7.30
C ALA A 97 2.21 -12.65 -6.12
N HIS A 98 2.14 -11.35 -6.39
CA HIS A 98 2.14 -10.32 -5.36
C HIS A 98 0.86 -10.32 -4.53
N PHE A 99 -0.29 -10.58 -5.15
CA PHE A 99 -1.59 -10.49 -4.48
C PHE A 99 -2.11 -11.83 -3.93
N LYS A 100 -1.59 -12.97 -4.38
CA LYS A 100 -2.07 -14.30 -4.00
C LYS A 100 -2.05 -14.49 -2.48
N GLY A 101 -3.21 -14.81 -1.91
CA GLY A 101 -3.37 -15.04 -0.46
C GLY A 101 -3.53 -13.76 0.37
N GLN A 102 -3.58 -12.59 -0.27
CA GLN A 102 -3.88 -11.33 0.39
C GLN A 102 -5.39 -11.13 0.49
N VAL A 103 -5.83 -10.40 1.51
CA VAL A 103 -7.26 -10.12 1.74
C VAL A 103 -7.50 -8.63 1.51
N CYS A 104 -8.25 -8.30 0.46
CA CYS A 104 -8.67 -6.95 0.13
C CYS A 104 -10.18 -6.79 0.36
N ALA A 105 -10.60 -5.79 1.15
CA ALA A 105 -12.02 -5.50 1.41
C ALA A 105 -12.84 -6.73 1.88
N GLY A 106 -12.21 -7.68 2.59
CA GLY A 106 -12.85 -8.92 3.05
C GLY A 106 -12.86 -10.06 2.02
N HIS A 107 -12.32 -9.85 0.82
CA HIS A 107 -12.18 -10.87 -0.22
C HIS A 107 -10.73 -11.34 -0.31
N THR A 108 -10.51 -12.66 -0.35
CA THR A 108 -9.18 -13.23 -0.57
C THR A 108 -8.89 -13.27 -2.05
N ILE A 109 -7.72 -12.78 -2.47
CA ILE A 109 -7.25 -12.93 -3.85
C ILE A 109 -6.77 -14.37 -4.03
N THR A 110 -7.50 -15.14 -4.84
CA THR A 110 -7.21 -16.55 -5.15
C THR A 110 -7.06 -16.80 -6.63
#